data_AF-A0A822CYT0-F1
#
_entry.id   AF-A0A822CYT0-F1
#
_cell.length_a   1.000
_cell.length_b   1.000
_cell.length_c   1.000
_cell.angle_alpha   90.00
_cell.angle_beta   90.00
_cell.angle_gamma   90.00
#
_symmetry.space_group_name_H-M   'P 1'
#
loop_
_entity.id
_entity.type
_entity.pdbx_description
1 polymer ?
#
loop_
_entity_poly.entity_id
_entity_poly.type
_entity_poly.pdbx_seq_one_letter_code
_entity_poly.pdbx_strand_id
1 'polypeptide(L)'
;LSTHHPRFLQIVTNATFTPAVYFVVDGLEEHVLQTDYIDAQFPALNGHRSMYWVYRSLNFLKKNQNLPLPLRIDFSCYIDRDKATYANLTKHILNDASASLSVLGASDLCGVAETYYFIDDTQRKKYGQAFTLEALFNPHVNRLSFWTTLMLENKE
;
A
#
# COMPACT_ATOMS: atom_id res chain seq x y z
N LEU A 1 5.22 -9.28 27.51
CA LEU A 1 4.35 -9.34 26.32
C LEU A 1 4.80 -10.50 25.44
N SER A 2 3.97 -11.52 25.25
CA SER A 2 4.20 -12.55 24.24
C SER A 2 3.78 -12.00 22.88
N THR A 3 4.69 -12.00 21.89
CA THR A 3 4.35 -11.60 20.53
C THR A 3 3.93 -12.83 19.74
N HIS A 4 2.72 -12.83 19.16
CA HIS A 4 2.24 -13.95 18.32
C HIS A 4 2.74 -13.87 16.87
N HIS A 5 3.40 -12.77 16.52
CA HIS A 5 3.78 -12.44 15.15
C HIS A 5 4.74 -13.45 14.50
N PRO A 6 5.87 -13.88 15.13
CA PRO A 6 6.74 -14.89 14.52
C PRO A 6 6.03 -16.23 14.32
N ARG A 7 5.19 -16.63 15.29
CA ARG A 7 4.39 -17.86 15.20
C ARG A 7 3.37 -17.80 14.07
N PHE A 8 2.70 -16.65 13.89
CA PHE A 8 1.78 -16.44 12.77
C PHE A 8 2.51 -16.63 11.43
N LEU A 9 3.64 -15.94 11.23
CA LEU A 9 4.42 -16.05 10.00
C LEU A 9 4.85 -17.49 9.73
N GLN A 10 5.30 -18.21 10.77
CA GLN A 10 5.69 -19.62 10.67
C GLN A 10 4.51 -20.52 10.26
N ILE A 11 3.36 -20.43 10.95
CA ILE A 11 2.20 -21.30 10.69
C ILE A 11 1.65 -21.07 9.28
N VAL A 12 1.52 -19.80 8.88
CA VAL A 12 0.98 -19.44 7.55
C VAL A 12 1.91 -19.92 6.45
N THR A 13 3.22 -19.71 6.60
CA THR A 13 4.21 -20.18 5.62
C THR A 13 4.24 -21.71 5.54
N ASN A 14 4.20 -22.42 6.68
CA ASN A 14 4.15 -23.89 6.70
C ASN A 14 2.88 -24.45 6.04
N ALA A 15 1.78 -23.70 6.07
CA ALA A 15 0.55 -24.00 5.36
C ALA A 15 0.58 -23.58 3.88
N THR A 16 1.75 -23.21 3.34
CA THR A 16 1.98 -22.77 1.95
C THR A 16 1.28 -21.47 1.54
N PHE A 17 0.79 -20.69 2.51
CA PHE A 17 0.25 -19.37 2.27
C PHE A 17 1.33 -18.29 2.36
N THR A 18 1.15 -17.18 1.63
CA THR A 18 2.00 -15.98 1.77
C THR A 18 1.49 -15.11 2.92
N PRO A 19 2.21 -14.98 4.04
CA PRO A 19 1.81 -14.03 5.07
C PRO A 19 1.98 -12.60 4.57
N ALA A 20 1.03 -11.74 4.92
CA ALA A 20 1.06 -10.33 4.60
C ALA A 20 0.65 -9.49 5.82
N VAL A 21 1.11 -8.25 5.85
CA VAL A 21 0.53 -7.20 6.69
C VAL A 21 -0.16 -6.22 5.77
N TYR A 22 -1.32 -5.75 6.18
CA TYR A 22 -2.17 -4.88 5.39
C TYR A 22 -2.24 -3.49 6.00
N PHE A 23 -2.13 -2.46 5.18
CA PHE A 23 -2.20 -1.05 5.56
C PHE A 23 -3.29 -0.31 4.81
N VAL A 24 -3.76 0.77 5.43
CA VAL A 24 -4.51 1.82 4.76
C VAL A 24 -3.52 2.93 4.45
N VAL A 25 -3.37 3.27 3.18
CA VAL A 25 -2.62 4.44 2.72
C VAL A 25 -3.65 5.52 2.40
N ASP A 26 -3.78 6.51 3.28
CA ASP A 26 -4.74 7.60 3.14
C ASP A 26 -4.07 8.98 3.19
N GLY A 27 -4.79 9.99 2.69
CA GLY A 27 -4.41 11.38 2.85
C GLY A 27 -4.59 12.23 1.60
N LEU A 28 -4.04 13.45 1.67
CA LEU A 28 -4.18 14.47 0.64
C LEU A 28 -3.30 14.17 -0.58
N GLU A 29 -3.80 14.51 -1.77
CA GLU A 29 -3.06 14.47 -3.03
C GLU A 29 -1.68 15.15 -2.93
N GLU A 30 -1.60 16.31 -2.28
CA GLU A 30 -0.35 17.05 -2.12
C GLU A 30 0.71 16.27 -1.35
N HIS A 31 0.31 15.41 -0.40
CA HIS A 31 1.24 14.57 0.34
C HIS A 31 1.78 13.44 -0.52
N VAL A 32 0.96 12.86 -1.39
CA VAL A 32 1.39 11.79 -2.30
C VAL A 32 2.40 12.31 -3.32
N LEU A 33 2.22 13.55 -3.77
CA LEU A 33 3.05 14.16 -4.81
C LEU A 33 4.22 14.99 -4.24
N GLN A 34 4.43 14.97 -2.93
CA GLN A 34 5.45 15.79 -2.27
C GLN A 34 6.86 15.19 -2.42
N THR A 35 7.48 15.44 -3.57
CA THR A 35 8.85 14.96 -3.87
C THR A 35 9.96 15.64 -3.06
N ASP A 36 9.69 16.80 -2.47
CA ASP A 36 10.63 17.55 -1.62
C ASP A 36 10.44 17.30 -0.12
N TYR A 37 9.59 16.33 0.25
CA TYR A 37 9.35 15.98 1.63
C TYR A 37 10.64 15.53 2.32
N ILE A 38 10.91 16.06 3.51
CA ILE A 38 12.04 15.65 4.35
C ILE A 38 11.52 15.14 5.68
N ASP A 39 11.89 13.91 6.01
CA ASP A 39 11.62 13.30 7.29
C ASP A 39 12.81 13.48 8.24
N ALA A 40 12.56 14.03 9.43
CA ALA A 40 13.61 14.32 10.40
C ALA A 40 14.21 13.06 11.06
N GLN A 41 13.52 11.92 11.01
CA GLN A 41 13.89 10.70 11.73
C GLN A 41 14.26 9.55 10.79
N PHE A 42 13.63 9.48 9.62
CA PHE A 42 13.75 8.35 8.71
C PHE A 42 14.09 8.84 7.29
N PRO A 43 15.39 8.94 6.94
CA PRO A 43 15.80 9.41 5.61
C PRO A 43 15.22 8.60 4.44
N ALA A 44 14.83 7.35 4.67
CA ALA A 44 14.14 6.50 3.69
C ALA A 44 12.76 7.03 3.25
N LEU A 45 12.18 7.96 4.01
CA LEU A 45 10.93 8.64 3.67
C LEU A 45 11.15 9.96 2.91
N ASN A 46 12.39 10.42 2.74
CA ASN A 46 12.65 11.66 2.00
C ASN A 46 12.15 11.53 0.56
N GLY A 47 11.27 12.44 0.15
CA GLY A 47 10.57 12.41 -1.14
C GLY A 47 9.47 11.35 -1.28
N HIS A 48 9.16 10.59 -0.22
CA HIS A 48 8.25 9.44 -0.23
C HIS A 48 7.16 9.53 0.85
N ARG A 49 6.56 10.71 1.01
CA ARG A 49 5.64 11.00 2.12
C ARG A 49 4.41 10.10 2.12
N SER A 50 3.97 9.58 0.97
CA SER A 50 2.83 8.66 0.90
C SER A 50 3.01 7.40 1.75
N MET A 51 4.25 6.97 1.99
CA MET A 51 4.58 5.77 2.77
C MET A 51 4.86 6.04 4.25
N TYR A 52 4.60 7.25 4.74
CA TYR A 52 4.96 7.68 6.09
C TYR A 52 4.56 6.67 7.18
N TRP A 53 3.29 6.28 7.23
CA TRP A 53 2.79 5.35 8.25
C TRP A 53 3.18 3.90 8.01
N VAL A 54 3.22 3.48 6.75
CA VAL A 54 3.63 2.11 6.37
C VAL A 54 5.07 1.86 6.79
N TYR A 55 5.99 2.75 6.41
CA TYR A 55 7.41 2.64 6.74
C TYR A 55 7.63 2.66 8.25
N ARG A 56 7.05 3.64 8.97
CA ARG A 56 7.26 3.77 10.42
C ARG A 56 6.75 2.56 11.20
N SER A 57 5.63 2.00 10.78
CA SER A 57 5.06 0.78 11.38
C SER A 57 5.96 -0.43 11.16
N LEU A 58 6.45 -0.63 9.93
CA LEU A 58 7.35 -1.73 9.61
C LEU A 58 8.73 -1.55 10.26
N ASN A 59 9.23 -0.32 10.32
CA ASN A 59 10.45 0.01 11.03
C ASN A 59 10.31 -0.31 12.52
N PHE A 60 9.19 0.06 13.15
CA PHE A 60 8.94 -0.28 14.55
C PHE A 60 8.92 -1.80 14.77
N LEU A 61 8.21 -2.57 13.93
CA LEU A 61 8.21 -4.03 14.00
C LEU A 61 9.63 -4.61 13.88
N LYS A 62 10.39 -4.17 12.88
CA LYS A 62 11.72 -4.73 12.59
C LYS A 62 12.79 -4.27 13.58
N LYS A 63 12.90 -2.96 13.84
CA LYS A 63 14.02 -2.36 14.57
C LYS A 63 13.75 -2.23 16.07
N ASN A 64 12.51 -1.95 16.47
CA ASN A 64 12.19 -1.73 17.88
C ASN A 64 11.70 -3.02 18.56
N GLN A 65 11.00 -3.88 17.83
CA GLN A 65 10.46 -5.15 18.37
C GLN A 65 11.27 -6.39 17.95
N ASN A 66 12.26 -6.24 17.05
CA ASN A 66 13.04 -7.35 16.48
C ASN A 66 12.15 -8.46 15.89
N LEU A 67 11.04 -8.07 15.25
CA LEU A 67 10.09 -8.99 14.64
C LEU A 67 10.36 -9.15 13.14
N PRO A 68 10.20 -10.37 12.59
CA PRO A 68 10.35 -10.59 11.15
C PRO A 68 9.28 -9.84 10.37
N LEU A 69 9.64 -9.28 9.21
CA LEU A 69 8.66 -8.69 8.30
C LEU A 69 8.01 -9.80 7.45
N PRO A 70 6.73 -9.66 7.08
CA PRO A 70 6.07 -10.59 6.16
C PRO A 70 6.69 -10.51 4.76
N LEU A 71 6.43 -11.54 3.94
CA LEU A 71 6.90 -11.62 2.55
C LEU A 71 6.11 -10.72 1.58
N ARG A 72 5.00 -10.14 2.03
CA ARG A 72 4.19 -9.23 1.23
C ARG A 72 3.65 -8.09 2.10
N ILE A 73 3.69 -6.87 1.59
CA ILE A 73 3.10 -5.69 2.23
C ILE A 73 1.91 -5.27 1.39
N ASP A 74 0.71 -5.40 1.94
CA ASP A 74 -0.52 -5.11 1.23
C ASP A 74 -1.06 -3.74 1.64
N PHE A 75 -1.74 -3.06 0.73
CA PHE A 75 -2.42 -1.82 1.06
C PHE A 75 -3.62 -1.50 0.17
N SER A 76 -4.47 -0.62 0.68
CA SER A 76 -5.50 0.10 -0.06
C SER A 76 -5.20 1.59 -0.05
N CYS A 77 -5.57 2.28 -1.12
CA CYS A 77 -5.21 3.67 -1.32
C CYS A 77 -6.46 4.57 -1.30
N TYR A 78 -6.62 5.35 -0.22
CA TYR A 78 -7.71 6.29 0.01
C TYR A 78 -7.20 7.73 -0.07
N ILE A 79 -6.91 8.17 -1.31
CA ILE A 79 -6.34 9.50 -1.55
C ILE A 79 -7.43 10.50 -1.88
N ASP A 80 -7.43 11.62 -1.15
CA ASP A 80 -8.25 12.80 -1.46
C ASP A 80 -7.67 13.50 -2.69
N ARG A 81 -8.09 13.04 -3.86
CA ARG A 81 -7.68 13.57 -5.17
C ARG A 81 -8.31 14.94 -5.44
N ASP A 82 -7.49 15.87 -5.92
CA ASP A 82 -7.91 17.19 -6.40
C ASP A 82 -7.72 17.28 -7.92
N LYS A 83 -6.48 17.42 -8.40
CA LYS A 83 -6.17 17.71 -9.81
C LYS A 83 -5.45 16.58 -10.52
N ALA A 84 -4.66 15.79 -9.80
CA ALA A 84 -3.84 14.75 -10.39
C ALA A 84 -4.68 13.66 -11.06
N THR A 85 -4.10 12.97 -12.04
CA THR A 85 -4.72 11.78 -12.60
C THR A 85 -4.51 10.59 -11.66
N TYR A 86 -5.43 9.63 -11.69
CA TYR A 86 -5.26 8.38 -10.94
C TYR A 86 -3.97 7.65 -11.33
N ALA A 87 -3.60 7.66 -12.61
CA ALA A 87 -2.33 7.09 -13.06
C ALA A 87 -1.13 7.75 -12.37
N ASN A 88 -1.14 9.09 -12.23
CA ASN A 88 -0.06 9.80 -11.53
C ASN A 88 0.00 9.41 -10.05
N LEU A 89 -1.15 9.39 -9.35
CA LEU A 89 -1.21 9.03 -7.93
C LEU A 89 -0.76 7.59 -7.68
N THR A 90 -1.33 6.63 -8.41
CA THR A 90 -0.98 5.22 -8.27
C THR A 90 0.50 4.98 -8.52
N LYS A 91 1.06 5.58 -9.58
CA LYS A 91 2.49 5.47 -9.89
C LYS A 91 3.37 6.00 -8.76
N HIS A 92 3.04 7.17 -8.22
CA HIS A 92 3.80 7.76 -7.12
C HIS A 92 3.75 6.89 -5.85
N ILE A 93 2.57 6.41 -5.45
CA ILE A 93 2.40 5.55 -4.28
C ILE A 93 3.22 4.26 -4.41
N LEU A 94 3.15 3.60 -5.57
CA LEU A 94 3.86 2.34 -5.78
C LEU A 94 5.38 2.54 -5.87
N ASN A 95 5.84 3.66 -6.43
CA ASN A 95 7.26 4.01 -6.44
C ASN A 95 7.77 4.33 -5.03
N ASP A 96 7.01 5.11 -4.25
CA ASP A 96 7.34 5.40 -2.85
C ASP A 96 7.39 4.13 -2.00
N ALA A 97 6.48 3.18 -2.24
CA ALA A 97 6.48 1.88 -1.59
C ALA A 97 7.78 1.12 -1.92
N SER A 98 8.13 0.98 -3.20
CA SER A 98 9.37 0.30 -3.61
C SER A 98 10.63 0.98 -3.02
N ALA A 99 10.72 2.31 -3.12
CA ALA A 99 11.87 3.08 -2.64
C ALA A 99 12.03 3.01 -1.12
N SER A 100 10.96 3.23 -0.36
CA SER A 100 11.04 3.28 1.10
C SER A 100 11.14 1.88 1.74
N LEU A 101 10.42 0.88 1.22
CA LEU A 101 10.39 -0.47 1.79
C LEU A 101 11.68 -1.25 1.54
N SER A 102 12.32 -1.03 0.39
CA SER A 102 13.62 -1.67 0.08
C SER A 102 14.71 -1.28 1.09
N VAL A 103 14.71 -0.04 1.59
CA VAL A 103 15.64 0.41 2.65
C VAL A 103 15.46 -0.35 3.96
N LEU A 104 14.22 -0.76 4.27
CA LEU A 104 13.96 -1.61 5.43
C LEU A 104 14.36 -3.07 5.20
N GLY A 105 14.74 -3.47 3.99
CA GLY A 105 14.86 -4.88 3.60
C GLY A 105 13.55 -5.63 3.83
N ALA A 106 12.42 -4.95 3.63
CA ALA A 106 11.13 -5.60 3.47
C ALA A 106 11.07 -6.22 2.06
N SER A 107 10.12 -7.13 1.86
CA SER A 107 9.79 -7.57 0.50
C SER A 107 9.37 -6.35 -0.32
N ASP A 108 9.86 -6.28 -1.54
CA ASP A 108 9.41 -5.33 -2.55
C ASP A 108 8.07 -5.76 -3.17
N LEU A 109 7.57 -6.95 -2.82
CA LEU A 109 6.26 -7.42 -3.27
C LEU A 109 5.13 -6.78 -2.47
N CYS A 110 4.22 -6.12 -3.18
CA CYS A 110 3.00 -5.58 -2.60
C CYS A 110 1.73 -6.12 -3.26
N GLY A 111 0.71 -6.32 -2.44
CA GLY A 111 -0.66 -6.51 -2.88
C GLY A 111 -1.46 -5.22 -2.76
N VAL A 112 -2.16 -4.83 -3.82
CA VAL A 112 -3.13 -3.73 -3.74
C VAL A 112 -4.54 -4.31 -3.67
N ALA A 113 -5.27 -3.99 -2.62
CA ALA A 113 -6.71 -4.24 -2.56
C ALA A 113 -7.43 -2.91 -2.81
N GLU A 114 -7.90 -2.64 -4.01
CA GLU A 114 -8.56 -1.36 -4.26
C GLU A 114 -10.03 -1.43 -3.82
N THR A 115 -10.35 -0.61 -2.81
CA THR A 115 -11.59 -0.62 -2.02
C THR A 115 -12.20 0.78 -1.88
N TYR A 116 -11.70 1.79 -2.61
CA TYR A 116 -12.24 3.14 -2.58
C TYR A 116 -13.67 3.14 -3.14
N TYR A 117 -14.60 3.59 -2.29
CA TYR A 117 -16.02 3.68 -2.59
C TYR A 117 -16.36 4.96 -3.35
N PHE A 118 -16.06 4.99 -4.66
CA PHE A 118 -16.56 6.07 -5.50
C PHE A 118 -18.05 5.92 -5.77
N ILE A 119 -18.80 7.01 -5.54
CA ILE A 119 -20.20 7.14 -5.96
C ILE A 119 -20.29 7.16 -7.50
N ASP A 120 -19.35 7.84 -8.17
CA ASP A 120 -19.27 7.86 -9.64
C ASP A 120 -18.53 6.61 -10.18
N ASP A 121 -19.29 5.75 -10.88
CA ASP A 121 -18.80 4.57 -11.59
C ASP A 121 -17.65 4.85 -12.55
N THR A 122 -17.63 6.04 -13.18
CA THR A 122 -16.56 6.46 -14.08
C THR A 122 -15.26 6.69 -13.31
N GLN A 123 -15.32 7.30 -12.12
CA GLN A 123 -14.14 7.46 -11.26
C GLN A 123 -13.63 6.10 -10.80
N ARG A 124 -14.54 5.22 -10.33
CA ARG A 124 -14.20 3.85 -9.92
C ARG A 124 -13.47 3.09 -11.02
N LYS A 125 -14.01 3.13 -12.25
CA LYS A 125 -13.39 2.48 -13.41
C LYS A 125 -12.01 3.05 -13.74
N LYS A 126 -11.88 4.38 -13.76
CA LYS A 126 -10.59 5.04 -14.06
C LYS A 126 -9.53 4.72 -13.01
N TYR A 127 -9.91 4.65 -11.73
CA TYR A 127 -8.97 4.32 -10.67
C TYR A 127 -8.51 2.86 -10.75
N GLY A 128 -9.45 1.93 -10.95
CA GLY A 128 -9.09 0.53 -11.14
C GLY A 128 -8.23 0.26 -12.38
N GLN A 129 -8.50 0.98 -13.47
CA GLN A 129 -7.65 0.94 -14.67
C GLN A 129 -6.23 1.45 -14.40
N ALA A 130 -6.07 2.50 -13.57
CA ALA A 130 -4.74 3.00 -13.22
C ALA A 130 -3.89 1.95 -12.49
N PHE A 131 -4.44 1.27 -11.48
CA PHE A 131 -3.73 0.16 -10.82
C PHE A 131 -3.48 -1.03 -11.74
N THR A 132 -4.44 -1.35 -12.62
CA THR A 132 -4.26 -2.46 -13.57
C THR A 132 -3.11 -2.17 -14.53
N LEU A 133 -3.04 -0.93 -15.05
CA LEU A 133 -1.95 -0.50 -15.93
C LEU A 133 -0.61 -0.49 -15.19
N GLU A 134 -0.54 0.09 -13.99
CA GLU A 134 0.71 0.09 -13.22
C GLU A 134 1.16 -1.33 -12.86
N ALA A 135 0.25 -2.25 -12.53
CA ALA A 135 0.60 -3.65 -12.26
C ALA A 135 1.19 -4.39 -13.48
N LEU A 136 0.92 -3.93 -14.71
CA LEU A 136 1.54 -4.51 -15.92
C LEU A 136 3.01 -4.10 -16.08
N PHE A 137 3.39 -2.92 -15.55
CA PHE A 137 4.72 -2.34 -15.74
C PHE A 137 5.56 -2.31 -14.46
N ASN A 138 4.94 -2.50 -13.31
CA ASN A 138 5.58 -2.51 -12.02
C ASN A 138 5.67 -3.94 -11.46
N PRO A 139 6.84 -4.61 -11.54
CA PRO A 139 7.00 -6.00 -11.11
C PRO A 139 6.81 -6.19 -9.59
N HIS A 140 6.82 -5.10 -8.83
CA HIS A 140 6.60 -5.11 -7.38
C HIS A 140 5.13 -5.38 -7.03
N VAL A 141 4.18 -5.10 -7.94
CA VAL A 141 2.76 -5.39 -7.72
C VAL A 141 2.46 -6.84 -8.10
N ASN A 142 2.48 -7.74 -7.12
CA ASN A 142 2.26 -9.16 -7.36
C ASN A 142 0.80 -9.61 -7.18
N ARG A 143 -0.05 -8.76 -6.60
CA ARG A 143 -1.47 -9.02 -6.40
C ARG A 143 -2.26 -7.74 -6.53
N LEU A 144 -3.33 -7.80 -7.31
CA LEU A 144 -4.31 -6.73 -7.42
C LEU A 144 -5.70 -7.33 -7.21
N SER A 145 -6.50 -6.75 -6.32
CA SER A 145 -7.85 -7.21 -6.02
C SER A 145 -8.79 -6.01 -5.97
N PHE A 146 -9.91 -6.07 -6.69
CA PHE A 146 -10.92 -5.01 -6.70
C PHE A 146 -12.15 -5.46 -5.93
N TRP A 147 -12.62 -4.62 -5.00
CA TRP A 147 -13.88 -4.85 -4.32
C TRP A 147 -14.93 -3.95 -4.94
N THR A 148 -15.74 -4.51 -5.85
CA THR A 148 -16.90 -3.80 -6.36
C THR A 148 -18.02 -3.91 -5.34
N THR A 149 -18.32 -2.84 -4.62
CA THR A 149 -19.70 -2.66 -4.14
C THR A 149 -20.52 -2.24 -5.34
N LEU A 150 -21.09 -3.22 -6.04
CA LEU A 150 -22.38 -2.94 -6.65
C LEU A 150 -23.27 -2.54 -5.47
N MET A 151 -23.62 -1.26 -5.38
CA MET A 151 -24.84 -0.91 -4.66
C MET A 151 -25.90 -1.70 -5.41
N LEU A 152 -26.39 -2.79 -4.81
CA LEU A 152 -27.66 -3.36 -5.23
C LEU A 152 -28.63 -2.18 -5.11
N GLU A 153 -29.03 -1.61 -6.24
CA GLU A 153 -30.18 -0.74 -6.29
C GLU A 153 -31.32 -1.56 -5.71
N ASN A 154 -31.65 -1.32 -4.43
CA ASN A 154 -32.94 -1.70 -3.91
C ASN A 154 -33.95 -0.89 -4.72
N LYS A 155 -34.46 -1.50 -5.78
CA LYS A 155 -35.69 -1.08 -6.41
C LYS A 155 -36.81 -1.38 -5.41
N GLU A 156 -37.13 -0.38 -4.59
CA GLU A 156 -38.46 -0.25 -3.98
C GLU A 156 -39.38 0.50 -4.93
#